data_AF-A0A7S1HAA0-F1
#
_entry.id   AF-A0A7S1HAA0-F1
#
_cell.length_a   1.000
_cell.length_b   1.000
_cell.length_c   1.000
_cell.angle_alpha   90.00
_cell.angle_beta   90.00
_cell.angle_gamma   90.00
#
_symmetry.space_group_name_H-M   'P 1'
#
loop_
_entity.id
_entity.type
_entity.pdbx_description
1 polymer ?
#
loop_
_entity_poly.entity_id
_entity_poly.type
_entity_poly.pdbx_seq_one_letter_code
_entity_poly.pdbx_strand_id
1 'polypeptide(L)'
;QRRPPDPMQAYFDQAEEESAYIPSPPKPCAAAGEPTLFFQHCDPGSKRGWEAELHEGAYRKVTVGSCPTMECSVGDCGIRGRDMSCLDIPEGYKVTIYSRPDFQGESLTMFGPKTPQQTCLTRMRMPSGREWNDATQSVKVEKV
;
A
#
# COMPACT_ATOMS: atom_id res chain seq x y z
N GLN A 1 -42.11 -12.19 35.36
CA GLN A 1 -40.90 -11.97 36.18
C GLN A 1 -39.71 -12.09 35.23
N ARG A 2 -38.92 -11.03 35.01
CA ARG A 2 -37.75 -11.10 34.14
C ARG A 2 -36.60 -11.70 34.92
N ARG A 3 -35.98 -12.76 34.37
CA ARG A 3 -34.81 -13.41 34.95
C ARG A 3 -33.69 -12.36 35.07
N PRO A 4 -32.97 -12.26 36.20
CA PRO A 4 -31.80 -11.41 36.26
C PRO A 4 -30.80 -11.85 35.18
N PRO A 5 -30.08 -10.91 34.55
CA PRO A 5 -29.11 -11.24 33.53
C PRO A 5 -28.03 -12.18 34.09
N ASP A 6 -27.57 -13.09 33.22
CA ASP A 6 -26.54 -14.07 33.55
C ASP A 6 -25.24 -13.32 33.91
N PRO A 7 -24.64 -13.57 35.08
CA PRO A 7 -23.38 -12.93 35.48
C PRO A 7 -22.23 -13.18 34.50
N MET A 8 -22.25 -14.26 33.71
CA MET A 8 -21.28 -14.47 32.62
C MET A 8 -21.52 -13.54 31.44
N GLN A 9 -22.79 -13.24 31.12
CA GLN A 9 -23.13 -12.31 30.04
C GLN A 9 -22.68 -10.89 30.40
N ALA A 10 -22.91 -10.47 31.65
CA ALA A 10 -22.43 -9.18 32.16
C ALA A 10 -20.89 -9.08 32.14
N TYR A 11 -20.19 -10.20 32.32
CA TYR A 11 -18.73 -10.27 32.23
C TYR A 11 -18.23 -10.12 30.77
N PHE A 12 -18.92 -10.71 29.80
CA PHE A 12 -18.61 -10.54 28.37
C PHE A 12 -18.93 -9.13 27.88
N ASP A 13 -20.09 -8.57 28.25
CA ASP A 13 -20.48 -7.22 27.87
C ASP A 13 -19.51 -6.17 28.44
N GLN A 14 -19.02 -6.37 29.67
CA GLN A 14 -18.01 -5.50 30.30
C GLN A 14 -16.62 -5.66 29.67
N ALA A 15 -16.25 -6.86 29.19
CA ALA A 15 -14.99 -7.09 28.49
C ALA A 15 -14.97 -6.52 27.06
N GLU A 16 -16.12 -6.40 26.40
CA GLU A 16 -16.24 -5.68 25.11
C GLU A 16 -16.11 -4.16 25.29
N GLU A 17 -16.54 -3.62 26.43
CA GLU A 17 -16.42 -2.18 26.77
C GLU A 17 -15.02 -1.81 27.30
N GLU A 18 -14.35 -2.72 28.02
CA GLU A 18 -12.95 -2.58 28.49
C GLU A 18 -11.93 -3.30 27.59
N SER A 19 -12.28 -3.57 26.33
CA SER A 19 -11.31 -3.88 25.29
C SER A 19 -10.44 -2.63 25.09
N ALA A 20 -9.42 -2.50 25.93
CA ALA A 20 -8.40 -1.48 25.85
C ALA A 20 -7.99 -1.38 24.38
N TYR A 21 -8.37 -0.28 23.75
CA TYR A 21 -7.85 0.13 22.46
C TYR A 21 -6.35 0.32 22.66
N ILE A 22 -5.60 -0.77 22.57
CA ILE A 22 -4.19 -0.74 22.27
C ILE A 22 -4.21 -0.27 20.81
N PRO A 23 -3.88 0.99 20.49
CA PRO A 23 -3.79 1.37 19.10
C PRO A 23 -2.83 0.37 18.47
N SER A 24 -3.32 -0.40 17.49
CA SER A 24 -2.45 -1.19 16.64
C SER A 24 -1.29 -0.27 16.27
N PRO A 25 -0.02 -0.70 16.42
CA PRO A 25 1.11 0.14 16.05
C PRO A 25 0.82 0.73 14.67
N PRO A 26 1.08 2.03 14.47
CA PRO A 26 0.71 2.70 13.23
C PRO A 26 1.17 1.83 12.07
N LYS A 27 0.24 1.49 11.17
CA LYS A 27 0.55 0.67 10.00
C LYS A 27 1.84 1.25 9.41
N PRO A 28 2.85 0.45 9.04
CA PRO A 28 4.11 0.99 8.53
C PRO A 28 3.96 1.81 7.23
N CYS A 29 2.76 1.85 6.66
CA CYS A 29 2.39 2.70 5.55
C CYS A 29 1.53 3.91 5.92
N ALA A 30 1.13 4.07 7.19
CA ALA A 30 0.47 5.25 7.72
C ALA A 30 1.52 6.13 8.40
N ALA A 31 2.02 7.12 7.66
CA ALA A 31 2.91 8.15 8.18
C ALA A 31 2.28 9.54 8.00
N ALA A 32 2.96 10.60 8.47
CA ALA A 32 2.52 11.97 8.19
C ALA A 32 2.79 12.32 6.70
N GLY A 33 1.95 13.17 6.10
CA GLY A 33 2.09 13.62 4.71
C GLY A 33 0.94 13.16 3.81
N GLU A 34 0.96 13.61 2.56
CA GLU A 34 0.00 13.18 1.54
C GLU A 34 0.40 11.80 1.00
N PRO A 35 -0.53 10.83 0.93
CA PRO A 35 -0.22 9.51 0.41
C PRO A 35 -0.05 9.53 -1.11
N THR A 36 0.86 8.68 -1.60
CA THR A 36 0.82 8.23 -3.00
C THR A 36 -0.15 7.05 -3.09
N LEU A 37 -1.05 7.09 -4.07
CA LEU A 37 -2.02 6.02 -4.29
C LEU A 37 -1.51 5.09 -5.39
N PHE A 38 -1.76 3.79 -5.25
CA PHE A 38 -1.35 2.74 -6.16
C PHE A 38 -2.57 1.89 -6.53
N PHE A 39 -2.73 1.55 -7.81
CA PHE A 39 -3.93 0.87 -8.28
C PHE A 39 -3.62 -0.32 -9.20
N GLN A 40 -4.52 -1.30 -9.17
CA GLN A 40 -4.52 -2.43 -10.10
C GLN A 40 -4.88 -2.04 -11.53
N HIS A 41 -5.59 -0.93 -11.73
CA HIS A 41 -6.09 -0.54 -13.04
C HIS A 41 -5.87 0.95 -13.27
N CYS A 42 -5.50 1.34 -14.51
CA CYS A 42 -5.34 2.74 -14.90
C CYS A 42 -6.65 3.55 -14.94
N ASP A 43 -7.78 2.92 -14.63
CA ASP A 43 -9.09 3.53 -14.50
C ASP A 43 -9.65 3.29 -13.08
N PRO A 44 -9.15 4.05 -12.08
CA PRO A 44 -9.50 3.85 -10.68
C PRO A 44 -10.99 4.15 -10.38
N GLY A 45 -11.69 4.87 -11.26
CA GLY A 45 -13.12 5.14 -11.11
C GLY A 45 -14.04 3.93 -11.33
N SER A 46 -13.48 2.81 -11.82
CA SER A 46 -14.25 1.64 -12.25
C SER A 46 -14.82 0.76 -11.11
N LYS A 47 -14.57 1.08 -9.83
CA LYS A 47 -14.94 0.30 -8.62
C LYS A 47 -14.48 -1.17 -8.63
N ARG A 48 -13.57 -1.53 -9.54
CA ARG A 48 -13.00 -2.87 -9.68
C ARG A 48 -11.51 -2.80 -9.39
N GLY A 49 -11.01 -3.82 -8.72
CA GLY A 49 -9.60 -3.94 -8.37
C GLY A 49 -9.24 -3.34 -7.01
N TRP A 50 -7.96 -3.42 -6.66
CA TRP A 50 -7.44 -2.92 -5.39
C TRP A 50 -6.80 -1.54 -5.53
N GLU A 51 -6.82 -0.82 -4.42
CA GLU A 51 -6.12 0.44 -4.19
C GLU A 51 -5.28 0.29 -2.93
N ALA A 52 -4.11 0.92 -2.92
CA ALA A 52 -3.23 0.96 -1.77
C ALA A 52 -2.63 2.35 -1.60
N GLU A 53 -2.46 2.75 -0.35
CA GLU A 53 -1.87 4.03 0.03
C GLU A 53 -0.49 3.78 0.62
N LEU A 54 0.53 4.44 0.07
CA LEU A 54 1.86 4.49 0.68
C LEU A 54 2.25 5.94 0.92
N HIS A 55 2.64 6.23 2.15
CA HIS A 55 3.27 7.50 2.50
C HIS A 55 4.77 7.47 2.17
N GLU A 56 5.47 8.56 2.50
CA GLU A 56 6.93 8.61 2.40
C GLU A 56 7.58 7.39 3.09
N GLY A 57 8.47 6.72 2.38
CA GLY A 57 9.06 5.47 2.86
C GLY A 57 9.82 4.68 1.80
N ALA A 58 10.55 3.67 2.27
CA ALA A 58 11.35 2.78 1.45
C ALA A 58 10.85 1.33 1.59
N TYR A 59 10.05 0.89 0.62
CA TYR A 59 9.37 -0.40 0.62
C TYR A 59 10.16 -1.44 -0.17
N ARG A 60 11.02 -2.19 0.54
CA ARG A 60 11.95 -3.17 -0.05
C ARG A 60 11.26 -4.34 -0.75
N LYS A 61 10.01 -4.66 -0.40
CA LYS A 61 9.23 -5.72 -1.03
C LYS A 61 7.74 -5.39 -0.99
N VAL A 62 7.11 -5.29 -2.16
CA VAL A 62 5.66 -4.99 -2.30
C VAL A 62 4.87 -6.12 -2.97
N THR A 63 5.46 -7.32 -3.08
CA THR A 63 4.81 -8.51 -3.66
C THR A 63 4.18 -9.38 -2.57
N VAL A 64 2.97 -9.89 -2.82
CA VAL A 64 2.23 -10.78 -1.91
C VAL A 64 3.01 -12.09 -1.72
N GLY A 65 3.47 -12.36 -0.49
CA GLY A 65 4.28 -13.53 -0.15
C GLY A 65 5.17 -13.22 1.05
N SER A 66 4.86 -13.85 2.19
CA SER A 66 5.39 -13.62 3.54
C SER A 66 6.76 -12.94 3.60
N CYS A 67 6.80 -11.80 4.26
CA CYS A 67 8.05 -11.21 4.71
C CYS A 67 8.48 -11.91 6.00
N PRO A 68 9.69 -12.47 6.07
CA PRO A 68 10.15 -13.21 7.24
C PRO A 68 10.49 -12.30 8.44
N THR A 69 10.58 -10.98 8.23
CA THR A 69 10.86 -9.98 9.27
C THR A 69 9.81 -8.87 9.27
N MET A 70 9.53 -8.31 10.45
CA MET A 70 8.59 -7.19 10.67
C MET A 70 8.97 -5.90 9.91
N GLU A 71 10.13 -5.84 9.26
CA GLU A 71 10.60 -4.67 8.52
C GLU A 71 9.94 -4.51 7.14
N CYS A 72 9.20 -5.51 6.65
CA CYS A 72 8.56 -5.48 5.32
C CYS A 72 7.03 -5.66 5.38
N SER A 73 6.34 -5.18 6.42
CA SER A 73 4.88 -5.32 6.58
C SER A 73 4.07 -4.46 5.59
N VAL A 74 4.45 -4.42 4.32
CA VAL A 74 3.69 -3.80 3.25
C VAL A 74 2.45 -4.64 2.88
N GLY A 75 2.38 -5.90 3.35
CA GLY A 75 1.19 -6.74 3.22
C GLY A 75 -0.05 -6.13 3.88
N ASP A 76 0.12 -5.44 5.02
CA ASP A 76 -0.97 -4.74 5.72
C ASP A 76 -1.39 -3.44 5.02
N CYS A 77 -0.62 -2.98 4.04
CA CYS A 77 -0.85 -1.75 3.30
C CYS A 77 -1.66 -1.98 2.02
N GLY A 78 -2.00 -3.23 1.72
CA GLY A 78 -2.86 -3.58 0.59
C GLY A 78 -2.19 -3.52 -0.78
N ILE A 79 -0.93 -3.08 -0.88
CA ILE A 79 -0.23 -2.99 -2.16
C ILE A 79 0.14 -4.37 -2.71
N ARG A 80 -0.01 -4.54 -4.02
CA ARG A 80 0.34 -5.76 -4.74
C ARG A 80 1.16 -5.42 -5.99
N GLY A 81 2.46 -5.19 -5.84
CA GLY A 81 3.29 -4.64 -6.92
C GLY A 81 3.33 -5.46 -8.23
N ARG A 82 3.11 -6.78 -8.17
CA ARG A 82 3.00 -7.67 -9.35
C ARG A 82 1.60 -7.73 -9.96
N ASP A 83 0.76 -6.79 -9.60
CA ASP A 83 -0.63 -6.65 -10.03
C ASP A 83 -0.98 -5.15 -10.04
N MET A 84 0.02 -4.30 -10.26
CA MET A 84 -0.03 -2.85 -10.15
C MET A 84 0.15 -2.23 -11.53
N SER A 85 -0.73 -1.30 -11.87
CA SER A 85 -0.81 -0.73 -13.22
C SER A 85 -0.71 0.79 -13.27
N CYS A 86 -0.90 1.52 -12.18
CA CYS A 86 -0.73 2.97 -12.17
C CYS A 86 -0.61 3.53 -10.74
N LEU A 87 -0.30 4.83 -10.67
CA LEU A 87 -0.11 5.58 -9.43
C LEU A 87 -0.77 6.97 -9.50
N ASP A 88 -1.27 7.47 -8.38
CA ASP A 88 -1.52 8.90 -8.18
C ASP A 88 -0.41 9.46 -7.29
N ILE A 89 0.35 10.43 -7.82
CA ILE A 89 1.50 10.99 -7.13
C ILE A 89 1.18 12.44 -6.78
N PRO A 90 1.08 12.79 -5.48
CA PRO A 90 0.81 14.16 -5.06
C PRO A 90 1.94 15.13 -5.42
N GLU A 91 1.65 16.42 -5.41
CA GLU A 91 2.63 17.47 -5.66
C GLU A 91 3.73 17.45 -4.57
N GLY A 92 4.98 17.69 -4.99
CA GLY A 92 6.12 17.68 -4.06
C GLY A 92 6.58 16.28 -3.64
N TYR A 93 6.16 15.22 -4.35
CA TYR A 93 6.67 13.87 -4.15
C TYR A 93 7.34 13.33 -5.41
N LYS A 94 8.32 12.46 -5.20
CA LYS A 94 8.89 11.59 -6.23
C LYS A 94 8.70 10.14 -5.81
N VAL A 95 8.40 9.30 -6.78
CA VAL A 95 8.23 7.86 -6.59
C VAL A 95 9.18 7.13 -7.50
N THR A 96 9.95 6.20 -6.95
CA THR A 96 10.77 5.28 -7.73
C THR A 96 10.29 3.86 -7.54
N ILE A 97 9.85 3.22 -8.63
CA ILE A 97 9.46 1.80 -8.66
C ILE A 97 10.60 0.98 -9.24
N TYR A 98 10.75 -0.26 -8.77
CA TYR A 98 11.83 -1.17 -9.15
C TYR A 98 11.29 -2.54 -9.53
N SER A 99 11.91 -3.17 -10.54
CA SER A 99 11.46 -4.46 -11.06
C SER A 99 11.89 -5.66 -10.21
N ARG A 100 12.73 -5.45 -9.18
CA ARG A 100 13.13 -6.46 -8.19
C ARG A 100 12.99 -5.92 -6.75
N PRO A 101 12.98 -6.81 -5.75
CA PRO A 101 13.07 -6.41 -4.34
C PRO A 101 14.35 -5.61 -4.04
N ASP A 102 14.39 -4.99 -2.87
CA ASP A 102 15.56 -4.29 -2.32
C ASP A 102 16.11 -3.17 -3.21
N PHE A 103 15.24 -2.52 -3.99
CA PHE A 103 15.57 -1.42 -4.89
C PHE A 103 16.54 -1.82 -6.00
N GLN A 104 16.42 -3.06 -6.48
CA GLN A 104 17.26 -3.61 -7.54
C GLN A 104 16.53 -3.77 -8.87
N GLY A 105 17.29 -4.09 -9.91
CA GLY A 105 16.77 -4.30 -11.25
C GLY A 105 16.58 -2.99 -12.01
N GLU A 106 15.65 -3.01 -12.95
CA GLU A 106 15.27 -1.82 -13.71
C GLU A 106 14.43 -0.92 -12.80
N SER A 107 14.53 0.40 -12.99
CA SER A 107 13.84 1.40 -12.16
C SER A 107 13.17 2.45 -13.02
N LEU A 108 12.03 2.97 -12.54
CA LEU A 108 11.34 4.10 -13.13
C LEU A 108 11.06 5.13 -12.03
N THR A 109 11.49 6.37 -12.24
CA THR A 109 11.26 7.49 -11.32
C THR A 109 10.26 8.45 -11.95
N MET A 110 9.25 8.83 -11.17
CA MET A 110 8.20 9.77 -11.55
C MET A 110 8.13 10.88 -10.51
N PHE A 111 7.94 12.11 -10.96
CA PHE A 111 7.77 13.29 -10.12
C PHE A 111 6.32 13.75 -10.21
N GLY A 112 5.69 13.95 -9.05
CA GLY A 112 4.35 14.50 -8.94
C GLY A 112 4.31 16.00 -9.26
N PRO A 113 3.11 16.55 -9.51
CA PRO A 113 1.83 15.85 -9.49
C PRO A 113 1.61 14.97 -10.74
N LYS A 114 1.04 13.77 -10.57
CA LYS A 114 0.68 12.86 -11.67
C LYS A 114 -0.59 12.08 -11.38
N THR A 115 -1.51 12.04 -12.35
CA THR A 115 -2.72 11.22 -12.23
C THR A 115 -2.48 9.76 -12.65
N PRO A 116 -3.36 8.82 -12.25
CA PRO A 116 -3.33 7.42 -12.67
C PRO A 116 -3.28 7.20 -14.19
N GLN A 117 -3.90 8.07 -14.98
CA GLN A 117 -3.87 7.98 -16.45
C GLN A 117 -2.49 8.38 -17.01
N GLN A 118 -1.79 9.31 -16.36
CA GLN A 118 -0.45 9.77 -16.74
C GLN A 118 0.64 8.77 -16.33
N THR A 119 0.40 7.98 -15.28
CA THR A 119 1.31 6.95 -14.75
C THR A 119 0.97 5.54 -15.20
N CYS A 120 0.09 5.38 -16.20
CA CYS A 120 -0.39 4.07 -16.62
C CYS A 120 0.74 3.17 -17.17
N LEU A 121 1.14 2.19 -16.37
CA LEU A 121 2.31 1.33 -16.57
C LEU A 121 2.16 0.34 -17.73
N THR A 122 0.93 0.07 -18.18
CA THR A 122 0.67 -0.71 -19.41
C THR A 122 1.23 -0.04 -20.66
N ARG A 123 1.52 1.27 -20.60
CA ARG A 123 2.10 2.05 -21.70
C ARG A 123 3.56 2.38 -21.48
N MET A 124 4.15 1.97 -20.35
CA MET A 124 5.52 2.30 -19.98
C MET A 124 6.42 1.09 -20.17
N ARG A 125 7.47 1.28 -20.99
CA ARG A 125 8.44 0.23 -21.31
C ARG A 125 9.69 0.39 -20.45
N MET A 126 10.20 -0.74 -20.00
CA MET A 126 11.52 -0.87 -19.42
C MET A 126 12.59 -0.81 -20.52
N PRO A 127 13.85 -0.46 -20.18
CA PRO A 127 15.00 -0.61 -21.09
C PRO A 127 15.10 -2.00 -21.74
N SER A 128 14.72 -3.07 -21.02
CA SER A 128 14.66 -4.43 -21.55
C SER A 128 13.57 -4.68 -22.60
N GLY A 129 12.68 -3.71 -22.86
CA GLY A 129 11.54 -3.83 -23.78
C GLY A 129 10.27 -4.43 -23.14
N ARG A 130 10.37 -4.95 -21.91
CA ARG A 130 9.23 -5.40 -21.11
C ARG A 130 8.37 -4.22 -20.65
N GLU A 131 7.10 -4.48 -20.32
CA GLU A 131 6.21 -3.47 -19.74
C GLU A 131 6.41 -3.38 -18.23
N TRP A 132 6.15 -2.19 -17.68
CA TRP A 132 6.14 -1.96 -16.23
C TRP A 132 4.90 -2.51 -15.52
N ASN A 133 3.83 -2.78 -16.26
CA ASN A 133 2.63 -3.42 -15.73
C ASN A 133 2.97 -4.73 -15.02
N ASP A 134 2.49 -4.89 -13.79
CA ASP A 134 2.66 -6.10 -12.98
C ASP A 134 4.12 -6.48 -12.70
N ALA A 135 5.03 -5.51 -12.81
CA ALA A 135 6.45 -5.76 -12.69
C ALA A 135 7.08 -5.17 -11.42
N THR A 136 6.33 -4.37 -10.66
CA THR A 136 6.87 -3.66 -9.49
C THR A 136 7.07 -4.61 -8.32
N GLN A 137 8.26 -4.57 -7.72
CA GLN A 137 8.60 -5.43 -6.58
C GLN A 137 9.21 -4.67 -5.40
N SER A 138 9.70 -3.46 -5.60
CA SER A 138 10.02 -2.52 -4.51
C SER A 138 9.74 -1.07 -4.93
N VAL A 139 9.52 -0.20 -3.94
CA VAL A 139 9.07 1.18 -4.14
C VAL A 139 9.77 2.11 -3.16
N LYS A 140 10.17 3.30 -3.61
CA LYS A 140 10.52 4.43 -2.74
C LYS A 140 9.56 5.57 -3.00
N VAL A 141 8.99 6.13 -1.94
CA VAL A 141 8.20 7.37 -1.95
C VAL A 141 8.99 8.38 -1.15
N GLU A 142 9.31 9.52 -1.75
CA GLU A 142 10.18 10.54 -1.15
C GLU A 142 9.57 11.93 -1.38
N LYS A 143 9.64 12.80 -0.38
CA LYS A 143 9.29 14.21 -0.55
C LYS A 143 10.42 14.95 -1.30
N VAL A 144 10.06 15.93 -2.12
CA VAL A 144 10.96 16.77 -2.94
C VAL A 144 11.00 18.19 -2.43
#